data_AF-A0A1X2JKC5-F1
#
_entry.id   AF-A0A1X2JKC5-F1
#
_cell.length_a   1.000
_cell.length_b   1.000
_cell.length_c   1.000
_cell.angle_alpha   90.00
_cell.angle_beta   90.00
_cell.angle_gamma   90.00
#
_symmetry.space_group_name_H-M   'P 1'
#
loop_
_entity.id
_entity.type
_entity.pdbx_description
1 polymer ?
#
loop_
_entity_poly.entity_id
_entity_poly.type
_entity_poly.pdbx_seq_one_letter_code
_entity_poly.pdbx_strand_id
1 'polypeptide(L)'
;MIIDAIEVKVKKNDVKKFERDNIPLMSKVVQLNPRIKNTTLKYIEHKVITYDIVIKIKGKNIFKQDINRSKITMLVNTHTGFSKSITKAPDTYKVNISKNNIKKSEMDEIHMLENIKNEMIKVIKNNVINSKCHIHDIKVLDIKSIYKPYWVGIYNGKSVLLEA
;
A
#
# COMPACT_ATOMS: atom_id res chain seq x y z
N MET A 1 11.81 7.48 16.79
CA MET A 1 10.80 6.39 16.79
C MET A 1 11.30 5.36 15.81
N ILE A 2 11.38 4.10 16.23
CA ILE A 2 11.83 3.02 15.35
C ILE A 2 10.63 2.54 14.55
N ILE A 3 10.77 2.45 13.24
CA ILE A 3 9.74 1.99 12.30
C ILE A 3 10.31 0.96 11.33
N ASP A 4 9.46 0.09 10.79
CA ASP A 4 9.79 -0.79 9.67
C ASP A 4 9.49 -0.05 8.36
N ALA A 5 10.53 0.39 7.65
CA ALA A 5 10.40 1.18 6.42
C ALA A 5 10.80 0.39 5.17
N ILE A 6 10.18 0.71 4.04
CA ILE A 6 10.58 0.26 2.70
C ILE A 6 11.83 1.04 2.27
N GLU A 7 12.72 0.39 1.51
CA GLU A 7 13.97 0.99 1.02
C GLU A 7 13.73 2.26 0.20
N VAL A 8 14.51 3.30 0.52
CA VAL A 8 14.60 4.54 -0.27
C VAL A 8 15.46 4.26 -1.48
N LYS A 9 14.86 4.19 -2.67
CA LYS A 9 15.55 3.90 -3.93
C LYS A 9 16.09 5.15 -4.61
N VAL A 10 15.42 6.29 -4.41
CA VAL A 10 15.67 7.56 -5.05
C VAL A 10 16.38 8.48 -4.07
N LYS A 11 17.63 8.85 -4.39
CA LYS A 11 18.38 9.79 -3.56
C LYS A 11 17.85 11.20 -3.76
N LYS A 12 18.08 12.06 -2.77
CA LYS A 12 17.75 13.49 -2.82
C LYS A 12 18.31 14.23 -4.05
N ASN A 13 19.43 13.76 -4.58
CA ASN A 13 20.04 14.34 -5.79
C ASN A 13 19.32 13.92 -7.08
N ASP A 14 18.70 12.73 -7.10
CA ASP A 14 17.96 12.21 -8.24
C ASP A 14 16.58 12.88 -8.37
N VAL A 15 15.98 13.29 -7.24
CA VAL A 15 14.79 14.14 -7.20
C VAL A 15 15.00 15.44 -8.00
N LYS A 16 16.19 16.06 -7.85
CA LYS A 16 16.58 17.27 -8.61
C LYS A 16 16.84 16.99 -10.09
N LYS A 17 17.01 15.72 -10.48
CA LYS A 17 17.23 15.30 -11.87
C LYS A 17 15.91 15.03 -12.57
N PHE A 18 14.94 14.43 -11.89
CA PHE A 18 13.56 14.26 -12.38
C PHE A 18 12.90 15.58 -12.79
N GLU A 19 13.31 16.70 -12.17
CA GLU A 19 12.96 18.08 -12.56
C GLU A 19 13.41 18.45 -13.97
N ARG A 20 14.60 18.01 -14.41
CA ARG A 20 15.19 18.42 -15.69
C ARG A 20 14.54 17.73 -16.89
N ASP A 21 14.15 16.47 -16.72
CA ASP A 21 13.78 15.62 -17.84
C ASP A 21 12.28 15.74 -18.22
N ASN A 22 11.44 16.27 -17.33
CA ASN A 22 9.98 16.42 -17.56
C ASN A 22 9.55 17.84 -18.00
N ILE A 23 10.50 18.75 -18.28
CA ILE A 23 10.19 20.11 -18.74
C ILE A 23 10.33 20.17 -20.28
N PRO A 24 9.26 20.49 -21.04
CA PRO A 24 9.32 20.55 -22.49
C PRO A 24 10.27 21.65 -22.99
N LEU A 25 11.06 21.31 -24.02
CA LEU A 25 12.19 22.10 -24.56
C LEU A 25 11.86 23.57 -24.92
N MET A 26 10.62 23.88 -25.26
CA MET A 26 10.16 25.23 -25.64
C MET A 26 10.07 26.22 -24.45
N SER A 27 10.09 25.77 -23.19
CA SER A 27 10.05 26.68 -22.02
C SER A 27 11.42 27.23 -21.61
N LYS A 28 12.50 26.82 -22.29
CA LYS A 28 13.89 27.18 -21.97
C LYS A 28 14.19 28.69 -22.01
N VAL A 29 13.37 29.49 -22.69
CA VAL A 29 13.62 30.93 -22.87
C VAL A 29 12.97 31.80 -21.78
N VAL A 30 12.03 31.26 -20.98
CA VAL A 30 11.31 32.03 -19.92
C VAL A 30 11.60 31.52 -18.49
N GLN A 31 12.18 30.32 -18.32
CA GLN A 31 12.26 29.68 -17.00
C GLN A 31 13.64 29.73 -16.36
N LEU A 32 13.88 30.80 -15.60
CA LEU A 32 14.81 30.82 -14.47
C LEU A 32 14.39 29.73 -13.46
N ASN A 33 14.85 28.50 -13.68
CA ASN A 33 14.90 27.33 -12.78
C ASN A 33 14.05 27.42 -11.49
N PRO A 34 12.76 27.05 -11.51
CA PRO A 34 12.07 26.71 -10.27
C PRO A 34 12.55 25.34 -9.78
N ARG A 35 13.70 25.32 -9.10
CA ARG A 35 14.21 24.12 -8.41
C ARG A 35 13.23 23.73 -7.30
N ILE A 36 12.99 22.43 -7.08
CA ILE A 36 12.22 22.00 -5.90
C ILE A 36 13.04 22.35 -4.67
N LYS A 37 12.52 23.29 -3.87
CA LYS A 37 13.15 23.75 -2.63
C LYS A 37 12.64 22.95 -1.44
N ASN A 38 13.42 22.93 -0.37
CA ASN A 38 13.03 22.36 0.94
C ASN A 38 12.62 20.88 0.87
N THR A 39 13.35 20.08 0.10
CA THR A 39 13.10 18.64 -0.02
C THR A 39 13.36 17.91 1.30
N THR A 40 12.31 17.30 1.84
CA THR A 40 12.27 16.58 3.11
C THR A 40 11.74 15.17 2.88
N LEU A 41 12.41 14.18 3.47
CA LEU A 41 11.96 12.78 3.42
C LEU A 41 10.90 12.56 4.49
N LYS A 42 9.75 12.03 4.08
CA LYS A 42 8.66 11.62 4.97
C LYS A 42 8.28 10.17 4.73
N TYR A 43 7.55 9.62 5.68
CA TYR A 43 7.17 8.22 5.72
C TYR A 43 5.67 8.12 5.96
N ILE A 44 4.97 7.39 5.11
CA ILE A 44 3.53 7.20 5.21
C ILE A 44 3.23 5.76 5.61
N GLU A 45 2.38 5.60 6.62
CA GLU A 45 1.97 4.29 7.08
C GLU A 45 1.18 3.54 6.00
N HIS A 46 1.51 2.26 5.84
CA HIS A 46 0.76 1.25 5.13
C HIS A 46 0.63 0.04 6.07
N LYS A 47 -0.41 -0.76 5.87
CA LYS A 47 -0.56 -2.03 6.60
C LYS A 47 -0.49 -3.20 5.65
N VAL A 48 0.26 -4.22 6.04
CA VAL A 48 0.27 -5.53 5.40
C VAL A 48 -0.58 -6.44 6.26
N ILE A 49 -1.68 -6.91 5.70
CA ILE A 49 -2.69 -7.69 6.41
C ILE A 49 -2.77 -9.06 5.78
N THR A 50 -2.56 -10.11 6.57
CA THR A 50 -2.67 -11.49 6.09
C THR A 50 -3.96 -12.10 6.58
N TYR A 51 -4.74 -12.66 5.67
CA TYR A 51 -6.00 -13.34 5.94
C TYR A 51 -5.89 -14.84 5.67
N ASP A 52 -6.52 -15.63 6.52
CA ASP A 52 -6.86 -17.03 6.25
C ASP A 52 -8.30 -17.10 5.75
N ILE A 53 -8.48 -17.72 4.59
CA ILE A 53 -9.77 -17.87 3.94
C ILE A 53 -10.10 -19.35 3.85
N VAL A 54 -11.20 -19.73 4.48
CA VAL A 54 -11.71 -21.10 4.46
C VAL A 54 -12.87 -21.15 3.47
N ILE A 55 -12.69 -21.89 2.39
CA ILE A 55 -13.71 -22.13 1.37
C ILE A 55 -14.17 -23.58 1.49
N LYS A 56 -15.49 -23.79 1.52
CA LYS A 56 -16.09 -25.10 1.48
C LYS A 56 -16.66 -25.37 0.10
N ILE A 57 -16.24 -26.47 -0.51
CA ILE A 57 -16.69 -26.91 -1.82
C ILE A 57 -17.74 -28.01 -1.59
N LYS A 58 -18.94 -27.84 -2.17
CA LYS A 58 -19.91 -28.94 -2.18
C LYS A 58 -19.36 -30.07 -3.06
N GLY A 59 -19.01 -31.19 -2.44
CA GLY A 59 -18.62 -32.40 -3.15
C GLY A 59 -19.79 -32.99 -3.95
N LYS A 60 -19.50 -33.99 -4.80
CA LYS A 60 -20.54 -34.75 -5.53
C LYS A 60 -21.49 -35.50 -4.58
N ASN A 61 -21.05 -35.83 -3.36
CA ASN A 61 -21.84 -36.45 -2.30
C ASN A 61 -22.24 -35.44 -1.23
N ILE A 62 -23.50 -35.50 -0.77
CA ILE A 62 -24.10 -34.59 0.23
C ILE A 62 -23.33 -34.61 1.57
N PHE A 63 -22.62 -35.71 1.87
CA PHE A 63 -21.93 -35.94 3.14
C PHE A 63 -20.43 -35.60 3.16
N LYS A 64 -19.79 -35.34 2.01
CA LYS A 64 -18.35 -34.98 1.96
C LYS A 64 -18.20 -33.58 1.37
N GLN A 65 -17.86 -32.63 2.24
CA GLN A 65 -17.49 -31.27 1.86
C GLN A 65 -15.97 -31.16 1.88
N ASP A 66 -15.38 -30.77 0.76
CA ASP A 66 -13.94 -30.48 0.71
C ASP A 66 -13.70 -29.08 1.25
N ILE A 67 -12.74 -28.96 2.17
CA ILE A 67 -12.32 -27.69 2.76
C ILE A 67 -11.03 -27.26 2.09
N ASN A 68 -11.07 -26.12 1.40
CA ASN A 68 -9.89 -25.47 0.87
C ASN A 68 -9.51 -24.28 1.76
N ARG A 69 -8.23 -24.18 2.12
CA ARG A 69 -7.70 -23.05 2.89
C ARG A 69 -6.70 -22.29 2.05
N SER A 70 -6.92 -20.98 1.95
CA SER A 70 -6.08 -20.09 1.15
C SER A 70 -5.66 -18.90 1.99
N LYS A 71 -4.39 -18.52 1.88
CA LYS A 71 -3.88 -17.30 2.50
C LYS A 71 -3.86 -16.18 1.47
N ILE A 72 -4.35 -15.00 1.85
CA ILE A 72 -4.28 -13.79 1.03
C ILE A 72 -3.60 -12.70 1.86
N THR A 73 -2.60 -12.05 1.27
CA THR A 73 -1.94 -10.90 1.86
C THR A 73 -2.35 -9.63 1.11
N MET A 74 -2.79 -8.63 1.85
CA MET A 74 -3.25 -7.34 1.33
C MET A 74 -2.31 -6.24 1.78
N LEU A 75 -1.88 -5.39 0.85
CA LEU A 75 -1.22 -4.12 1.14
C LEU A 75 -2.25 -3.01 1.13
N VAL A 76 -2.30 -2.24 2.21
CA VAL A 76 -3.32 -1.20 2.42
C VAL A 76 -2.65 0.13 2.64
N ASN A 77 -3.04 1.12 1.86
CA ASN A 77 -2.73 2.51 2.14
C ASN A 77 -3.72 3.04 3.19
N THR A 78 -3.23 3.28 4.40
CA THR A 78 -4.07 3.68 5.53
C THR A 78 -4.61 5.11 5.44
N HIS A 79 -4.21 5.86 4.40
CA HIS A 79 -4.64 7.25 4.16
C HIS A 79 -5.70 7.36 3.08
N THR A 80 -5.66 6.48 2.07
CA THR A 80 -6.63 6.50 0.97
C THR A 80 -7.66 5.38 1.07
N GLY A 81 -7.41 4.37 1.91
CA GLY A 81 -8.20 3.15 1.96
C GLY A 81 -7.93 2.20 0.79
N PHE A 82 -7.07 2.58 -0.16
CA PHE A 82 -6.74 1.73 -1.30
C PHE A 82 -6.03 0.45 -0.83
N SER A 83 -6.55 -0.69 -1.28
CA SER A 83 -6.04 -2.00 -0.94
C SER A 83 -5.65 -2.78 -2.20
N LYS A 84 -4.60 -3.60 -2.10
CA LYS A 84 -4.16 -4.47 -3.19
C LYS A 84 -3.66 -5.81 -2.66
N SER A 85 -4.10 -6.90 -3.28
CA SER A 85 -3.56 -8.23 -3.01
C SER A 85 -2.12 -8.34 -3.52
N ILE A 86 -1.24 -8.85 -2.68
CA ILE A 86 0.18 -9.05 -2.96
C ILE A 86 0.59 -10.50 -2.69
N THR A 87 1.52 -11.02 -3.48
CA THR A 87 2.08 -12.36 -3.30
C THR A 87 3.25 -12.38 -2.32
N LYS A 88 4.03 -11.29 -2.28
CA LYS A 88 5.18 -11.11 -1.40
C LYS A 88 5.08 -9.76 -0.69
N ALA A 89 5.21 -9.76 0.63
CA ALA A 89 5.31 -8.53 1.43
C ALA A 89 6.57 -7.73 1.02
N PRO A 90 6.51 -6.39 1.00
CA PRO A 90 7.69 -5.57 0.77
C PRO A 90 8.78 -5.85 1.79
N ASP A 91 10.02 -5.91 1.35
CA ASP A 91 11.16 -6.04 2.25
C ASP A 91 11.31 -4.72 3.05
N THR A 92 11.48 -4.83 4.37
CA THR A 92 11.52 -3.68 5.29
C THR A 92 12.72 -3.74 6.21
N TYR A 93 13.25 -2.58 6.60
CA TYR A 93 14.35 -2.43 7.55
C TYR A 93 13.98 -1.44 8.66
N LYS A 94 14.58 -1.62 9.83
CA LYS A 94 14.33 -0.76 10.99
C LYS A 94 15.06 0.57 10.82
N VAL A 95 14.31 1.67 10.91
CA VAL A 95 14.87 3.04 10.82
C VAL A 95 14.41 3.87 12.01
N ASN A 96 15.32 4.65 12.59
CA ASN A 96 14.97 5.60 13.64
C ASN A 96 14.66 6.98 13.03
N ILE A 97 13.41 7.43 13.18
CA ILE A 97 12.90 8.65 12.53
C ILE A 97 12.16 9.52 13.54
N SER A 98 12.23 10.83 13.35
CA SER A 98 11.41 11.79 14.11
C SER A 98 9.92 11.59 13.84
N LYS A 99 9.09 11.67 14.88
CA LYS A 99 7.62 11.54 14.77
C LYS A 99 7.03 12.52 13.74
N ASN A 100 7.62 13.72 13.59
CA ASN A 100 7.14 14.75 12.67
C ASN A 100 7.29 14.37 11.19
N ASN A 101 8.14 13.39 10.88
CA ASN A 101 8.36 12.89 9.52
C ASN A 101 7.55 11.62 9.23
N ILE A 102 6.67 11.20 10.15
CA ILE A 102 5.84 10.01 10.03
C ILE A 102 4.38 10.44 9.93
N LYS A 103 3.71 10.04 8.85
CA LYS A 103 2.27 10.16 8.66
C LYS A 103 1.60 8.85 9.07
N LYS A 104 1.11 8.78 10.31
CA LYS A 104 0.39 7.62 10.87
C LYS A 104 -0.99 7.46 10.24
N SER A 105 -1.58 6.28 10.36
CA SER A 105 -2.95 5.99 9.93
C SER A 105 -3.94 7.02 10.45
N GLU A 106 -4.78 7.53 9.54
CA GLU A 106 -5.95 8.36 9.87
C GLU A 106 -7.24 7.53 9.87
N MET A 107 -7.18 6.29 9.35
CA MET A 107 -8.33 5.39 9.24
C MET A 107 -8.44 4.48 10.47
N ASP A 108 -9.68 4.27 10.91
CA ASP A 108 -10.02 3.28 11.94
C ASP A 108 -9.73 1.86 11.44
N GLU A 109 -9.09 1.05 12.30
CA GLU A 109 -8.62 -0.28 11.92
C GLU A 109 -9.78 -1.26 11.69
N ILE A 110 -10.85 -1.18 12.48
CA ILE A 110 -12.02 -2.06 12.33
C ILE A 110 -12.70 -1.78 11.00
N HIS A 111 -12.98 -0.50 10.72
CA HIS A 111 -13.58 -0.07 9.46
C HIS A 111 -12.72 -0.46 8.24
N MET A 112 -11.40 -0.33 8.35
CA MET A 112 -10.47 -0.78 7.30
C MET A 112 -10.60 -2.28 7.04
N LEU A 113 -10.58 -3.11 8.09
CA LEU A 113 -10.65 -4.57 7.96
C LEU A 113 -11.97 -5.01 7.34
N GLU A 114 -13.09 -4.36 7.67
CA GLU A 114 -14.40 -4.63 7.09
C GLU A 114 -14.46 -4.31 5.60
N ASN A 115 -13.91 -3.15 5.18
CA ASN A 115 -13.87 -2.76 3.77
C ASN A 115 -13.07 -3.76 2.93
N ILE A 116 -11.89 -4.15 3.41
CA ILE A 116 -11.04 -5.13 2.72
C ILE A 116 -11.73 -6.49 2.66
N LYS A 117 -12.38 -6.93 3.75
CA LYS A 117 -13.16 -8.17 3.79
C LYS A 117 -14.27 -8.15 2.72
N ASN A 118 -14.98 -7.04 2.59
CA ASN A 118 -16.02 -6.88 1.57
C ASN A 118 -15.45 -6.90 0.15
N GLU A 119 -14.32 -6.26 -0.10
CA GLU A 119 -13.62 -6.33 -1.39
C GLU A 119 -13.19 -7.76 -1.73
N MET A 120 -12.57 -8.47 -0.78
CA MET A 120 -12.18 -9.86 -0.96
C MET A 120 -13.37 -10.77 -1.26
N ILE A 121 -14.48 -10.62 -0.53
CA ILE A 121 -15.71 -11.39 -0.77
C ILE A 121 -16.22 -11.15 -2.19
N LYS A 122 -16.22 -9.90 -2.68
CA LYS A 122 -16.65 -9.58 -4.06
C LYS A 122 -15.75 -10.27 -5.09
N VAL A 123 -14.43 -10.17 -4.94
CA VAL A 123 -13.47 -10.80 -5.87
C VAL A 123 -13.61 -12.32 -5.88
N ILE A 124 -13.71 -12.95 -4.71
CA ILE A 124 -13.87 -14.39 -4.60
C ILE A 124 -15.20 -14.83 -5.22
N LYS A 125 -16.31 -14.16 -4.90
CA LYS A 125 -17.62 -14.48 -5.49
C LYS A 125 -17.60 -14.39 -7.01
N ASN A 126 -16.97 -13.37 -7.58
CA ASN A 126 -16.86 -13.21 -9.03
C ASN A 126 -16.05 -14.34 -9.70
N ASN A 127 -14.99 -14.81 -9.05
CA ASN A 127 -14.19 -15.94 -9.57
C ASN A 127 -14.87 -17.30 -9.39
N VAL A 128 -15.85 -17.38 -8.48
CA VAL A 128 -16.54 -18.60 -8.04
C VAL A 128 -17.87 -18.82 -8.75
N ILE A 129 -18.31 -17.92 -9.63
CA ILE A 129 -19.64 -17.98 -10.30
C ILE A 129 -19.96 -19.37 -10.92
N ASN A 130 -18.94 -20.16 -11.30
CA ASN A 130 -19.12 -21.51 -11.84
C ASN A 130 -18.90 -22.68 -10.85
N SER A 131 -18.39 -22.45 -9.63
CA SER A 131 -18.10 -23.50 -8.66
C SER A 131 -19.08 -23.46 -7.49
N LYS A 132 -19.62 -24.62 -7.08
CA LYS A 132 -20.51 -24.79 -5.91
C LYS A 132 -19.76 -24.59 -4.59
N CYS A 133 -18.99 -23.52 -4.45
CA CYS A 133 -18.22 -23.24 -3.24
C CYS A 133 -18.76 -22.02 -2.51
N HIS A 134 -18.62 -22.05 -1.19
CA HIS A 134 -19.05 -20.97 -0.30
C HIS A 134 -17.90 -20.61 0.62
N ILE A 135 -17.73 -19.30 0.84
CA ILE A 135 -16.79 -18.79 1.85
C ILE A 135 -17.38 -19.17 3.20
N HIS A 136 -16.64 -20.00 3.95
CA HIS A 136 -17.04 -20.41 5.29
C HIS A 136 -16.55 -19.41 6.33
N ASP A 137 -15.31 -18.95 6.20
CA ASP A 137 -14.67 -18.07 7.17
C ASP A 137 -13.57 -17.22 6.52
N ILE A 138 -13.38 -16.01 7.06
CA ILE A 138 -12.28 -15.10 6.73
C ILE A 138 -11.75 -14.54 8.04
N LYS A 139 -10.53 -14.93 8.39
CA LYS A 139 -9.85 -14.54 9.64
C LYS A 139 -8.61 -13.73 9.35
N VAL A 140 -8.37 -12.68 10.13
CA VAL A 140 -7.09 -11.97 10.12
C VAL A 140 -6.08 -12.81 10.89
N LEU A 141 -4.94 -13.14 10.26
CA LEU A 141 -3.83 -13.85 10.87
C LEU A 141 -2.78 -12.88 11.44
N ASP A 142 -2.47 -11.83 10.69
CA ASP A 142 -1.41 -10.89 11.03
C ASP A 142 -1.69 -9.50 10.45
N ILE A 143 -1.30 -8.46 11.20
CA ILE A 143 -1.36 -7.06 10.80
C ILE A 143 0.00 -6.43 11.10
N LYS A 144 0.73 -6.06 10.05
CA LYS A 144 2.03 -5.39 10.16
C LYS A 144 1.96 -3.98 9.60
N SER A 145 2.30 -2.99 10.41
CA SER A 145 2.52 -1.62 9.93
C SER A 145 3.90 -1.50 9.28
N ILE A 146 3.92 -1.04 8.02
CA ILE A 146 5.13 -0.73 7.27
C ILE A 146 5.06 0.72 6.78
N TYR A 147 6.21 1.34 6.54
CA TYR A 147 6.26 2.75 6.18
C TYR A 147 6.89 2.95 4.81
N LYS A 148 6.10 3.49 3.88
CA LYS A 148 6.59 3.82 2.55
C LYS A 148 7.25 5.21 2.58
N PRO A 149 8.52 5.35 2.15
CA PRO A 149 9.15 6.66 2.07
C PRO A 149 8.63 7.47 0.87
N TYR A 150 8.61 8.78 1.01
CA TYR A 150 8.30 9.72 -0.07
C TYR A 150 8.97 11.07 0.19
N TRP A 151 9.37 11.75 -0.88
CA TRP A 151 9.93 13.10 -0.81
C TRP A 151 8.82 14.14 -0.88
N VAL A 152 8.90 15.14 0.00
CA VAL A 152 8.07 16.34 -0.04
C VAL A 152 8.96 17.52 -0.38
N GLY A 153 8.59 18.31 -1.38
CA GLY A 153 9.30 19.54 -1.71
C GLY A 153 8.36 20.64 -2.19
N ILE A 154 8.91 21.83 -2.42
CA ILE A 154 8.13 23.00 -2.87
C ILE A 154 8.54 23.36 -4.29
N TYR A 155 7.58 23.34 -5.21
CA TYR A 155 7.73 23.75 -6.60
C TYR A 155 6.76 24.91 -6.89
N ASN A 156 7.27 26.08 -7.30
CA ASN A 156 6.47 27.28 -7.57
C ASN A 156 5.47 27.63 -6.44
N GLY A 157 5.91 27.51 -5.18
CA GLY A 157 5.07 27.77 -4.00
C GLY A 157 4.07 26.66 -3.64
N LYS A 158 3.99 25.58 -4.41
CA LYS A 158 3.11 24.43 -4.15
C LYS A 158 3.90 23.22 -3.64
N SER A 159 3.32 22.47 -2.71
CA SER A 159 3.90 21.20 -2.24
C SER A 159 3.77 20.14 -3.33
N VAL A 160 4.88 19.46 -3.63
CA VAL A 160 4.95 18.31 -4.54
C VAL A 160 5.38 17.07 -3.78
N LEU A 161 4.78 15.93 -4.13
CA LEU A 161 5.08 14.61 -3.56
C LEU A 161 5.78 13.77 -4.63
N LEU A 162 6.89 13.15 -4.26
CA LEU A 162 7.66 12.29 -5.16
C LEU A 162 7.93 10.97 -4.46
N GLU A 163 7.87 9.88 -5.21
CA GLU A 163 8.24 8.56 -4.69
C GLU A 163 9.74 8.55 -4.37
N ALA A 164 10.09 7.93 -3.24
CA ALA A 164 11.44 7.90 -2.69
C ALA A 164 12.10 6.53 -2.85
#